data_AF-A0A916ML11-F1
#
_entry.id   AF-A0A916ML11-F1
#
_cell.length_a   1.000
_cell.length_b   1.000
_cell.length_c   1.000
_cell.angle_alpha   90.00
_cell.angle_beta   90.00
_cell.angle_gamma   90.00
#
_symmetry.space_group_name_H-M   'P 1'
#
loop_
_entity.id
_entity.type
_entity.pdbx_description
1 polymer ?
#
loop_
_entity_poly.entity_id
_entity_poly.type
_entity_poly.pdbx_seq_one_letter_code
_entity_poly.pdbx_strand_id
1 'polypeptide(L)'
;MRPQLPTIRQGLVLLFGLALVKVPALLWAQTSSVPAAARQRELVHLVREDCGSCHGRTLKGGLGPSLLPEDLRDLPPEALRETILRGRKGTAMPPWQQFLSEAEAAWIVEKLQEGFPDVQ
;
A
#
# COMPACT_ATOMS: atom_id res chain seq x y z
N MET A 1 -6.30 -65.00 43.19
CA MET A 1 -7.75 -64.70 43.30
C MET A 1 -7.96 -63.21 43.05
N ARG A 2 -8.73 -62.84 42.03
CA ARG A 2 -9.21 -61.46 41.82
C ARG A 2 -10.49 -61.26 42.62
N PRO A 3 -10.59 -60.20 43.44
CA PRO A 3 -11.87 -59.57 43.73
C PRO A 3 -12.01 -58.22 43.01
N GLN A 4 -13.25 -57.93 42.67
CA GLN A 4 -13.69 -56.97 41.65
C GLN A 4 -13.71 -55.52 42.13
N LEU A 5 -13.68 -54.62 41.14
CA LEU A 5 -13.82 -53.16 41.27
C LEU A 5 -15.27 -52.77 41.58
N PRO A 6 -15.51 -51.76 42.44
CA PRO A 6 -16.74 -50.99 42.41
C PRO A 6 -16.60 -49.75 41.51
N THR A 7 -17.40 -49.74 40.45
CA THR A 7 -17.89 -48.59 39.69
C THR A 7 -18.52 -47.55 40.64
N ILE A 8 -18.36 -46.24 40.39
CA ILE A 8 -19.42 -45.20 40.56
C ILE A 8 -18.94 -43.79 40.18
N ARG A 9 -19.62 -43.27 39.14
CA ARG A 9 -20.20 -41.92 38.90
C ARG A 9 -19.31 -40.67 38.92
N GLN A 10 -19.10 -40.17 37.70
CA GLN A 10 -19.46 -38.83 37.22
C GLN A 10 -19.35 -37.65 38.19
N GLY A 11 -18.60 -36.63 37.75
CA GLY A 11 -19.08 -35.26 37.85
C GLY A 11 -18.13 -34.29 38.53
N LEU A 12 -17.03 -33.95 37.87
CA LEU A 12 -16.52 -32.58 37.96
C LEU A 12 -15.91 -32.20 36.61
N VAL A 13 -16.81 -31.93 35.66
CA VAL A 13 -16.48 -31.01 34.57
C VAL A 13 -16.17 -29.69 35.27
N LEU A 14 -14.88 -29.39 35.42
CA LEU A 14 -14.45 -28.02 35.71
C LEU A 14 -14.98 -27.17 34.56
N LEU A 15 -16.13 -26.55 34.80
CA LEU A 15 -16.66 -25.49 33.97
C LEU A 15 -15.59 -24.38 34.00
N PHE A 16 -14.68 -24.43 33.03
CA PHE A 16 -14.00 -23.24 32.55
C PHE A 16 -15.13 -22.32 32.10
N GLY A 17 -15.52 -21.41 33.00
CA GLY A 17 -16.46 -20.37 32.70
C GLY A 17 -15.93 -19.64 31.48
N LEU A 18 -16.56 -19.89 30.34
CA LEU A 18 -16.38 -19.10 29.14
C LEU A 18 -17.01 -17.74 29.46
N ALA A 19 -16.27 -16.91 30.19
CA ALA A 19 -16.55 -15.50 30.25
C ALA A 19 -16.32 -14.99 28.83
N LEU A 20 -17.38 -15.01 28.01
CA LEU A 20 -17.48 -14.21 26.81
C LEU A 20 -17.41 -12.76 27.26
N VAL A 21 -16.19 -12.27 27.47
CA VAL A 21 -15.89 -10.85 27.38
C VAL A 21 -16.29 -10.51 25.96
N LYS A 22 -17.50 -9.94 25.81
CA LYS A 22 -17.92 -9.27 24.59
C LYS A 22 -17.00 -8.06 24.45
N VAL A 23 -15.83 -8.30 23.85
CA VAL A 23 -14.95 -7.23 23.40
C VAL A 23 -15.82 -6.40 22.46
N PRO A 24 -16.15 -5.13 22.80
CA PRO A 24 -16.83 -4.30 21.84
C PRO A 24 -15.90 -4.24 20.64
N ALA A 25 -16.43 -4.56 19.46
CA ALA A 25 -15.69 -4.40 18.22
C ALA A 25 -15.35 -2.90 18.08
N LEU A 26 -14.19 -2.50 18.62
CA LEU A 26 -13.58 -1.24 18.24
C LEU A 26 -13.40 -1.35 16.73
N LEU A 27 -14.04 -0.45 15.98
CA LEU A 27 -13.83 -0.26 14.56
C LEU A 27 -12.32 -0.13 14.32
N TRP A 28 -11.68 -1.20 13.84
CA TRP A 28 -10.39 -1.07 13.18
C TRP A 28 -10.67 -0.32 11.88
N ALA A 29 -10.41 0.98 11.89
CA ALA A 29 -10.38 1.76 10.66
C ALA A 29 -9.22 1.23 9.83
N GLN A 30 -9.53 0.36 8.87
CA GLN A 30 -8.57 -0.06 7.86
C GLN A 30 -8.23 1.19 7.04
N THR A 31 -7.04 1.74 7.23
CA THR A 31 -6.53 2.78 6.33
C THR A 31 -6.36 2.12 4.96
N SER A 32 -7.31 2.34 4.05
CA SER A 32 -7.19 1.89 2.66
C SER A 32 -5.91 2.50 2.08
N SER A 33 -5.00 1.66 1.58
CA SER A 33 -3.79 2.09 0.89
C SER A 33 -4.10 2.75 -0.46
N VAL A 34 -5.30 2.51 -1.00
CA VAL A 34 -5.75 3.07 -2.27
C VAL A 34 -6.38 4.45 -2.05
N PRO A 35 -5.90 5.52 -2.71
CA PRO A 35 -6.49 6.85 -2.62
C PRO A 35 -7.93 6.87 -3.14
N ALA A 36 -8.77 7.76 -2.59
CA ALA A 36 -10.12 7.96 -3.09
C ALA A 36 -10.12 8.40 -4.57
N ALA A 37 -11.17 8.06 -5.33
CA ALA A 37 -11.23 8.30 -6.78
C ALA A 37 -11.00 9.77 -7.18
N ALA A 38 -11.48 10.73 -6.38
CA ALA A 38 -11.19 12.15 -6.60
C ALA A 38 -9.69 12.45 -6.51
N ARG A 39 -9.04 11.92 -5.47
CA ARG A 39 -7.60 12.06 -5.27
C ARG A 39 -6.80 11.35 -6.35
N GLN A 40 -7.24 10.19 -6.82
CA GLN A 40 -6.59 9.51 -7.96
C GLN A 40 -6.54 10.40 -9.19
N ARG A 41 -7.62 11.12 -9.53
CA ARG A 41 -7.61 12.06 -10.67
C ARG A 41 -6.58 13.18 -10.51
N GLU A 42 -6.45 13.73 -9.29
CA GLU A 42 -5.44 14.74 -8.98
C GLU A 42 -4.02 14.19 -9.13
N LEU A 43 -3.77 12.96 -8.63
CA LEU A 43 -2.48 12.29 -8.76
C LEU A 43 -2.14 11.99 -10.23
N VAL A 44 -3.14 11.61 -11.03
CA VAL A 44 -2.95 11.42 -12.47
C VAL A 44 -2.57 12.72 -13.15
N HIS A 45 -3.26 13.82 -12.83
CA HIS A 45 -2.93 15.14 -13.36
C HIS A 45 -1.51 15.57 -12.94
N LEU A 46 -1.14 15.38 -11.66
CA LEU A 46 0.21 15.68 -11.16
C LEU A 46 1.28 14.92 -11.94
N VAL A 47 1.11 13.62 -12.15
CA VAL A 47 2.11 12.82 -12.87
C VAL A 47 2.17 13.23 -14.34
N ARG A 48 1.03 13.49 -14.98
CA ARG A 48 0.99 13.82 -16.42
C ARG A 48 1.50 15.21 -16.71
N GLU A 49 1.16 16.20 -15.91
CA GLU A 49 1.50 17.60 -16.18
C GLU A 49 2.79 18.01 -15.46
N ASP A 50 2.92 17.71 -14.16
CA ASP A 50 4.08 18.17 -13.39
C ASP A 50 5.29 17.26 -13.57
N CYS A 51 5.14 15.93 -13.41
CA CYS A 51 6.25 15.01 -13.70
C CYS A 51 6.53 14.93 -15.21
N GLY A 52 5.48 14.97 -16.03
CA GLY A 52 5.58 14.95 -17.48
C GLY A 52 6.28 16.16 -18.10
N SER A 53 6.42 17.27 -17.38
CA SER A 53 7.23 18.42 -17.83
C SER A 53 8.68 18.04 -18.17
N CYS A 54 9.26 17.07 -17.44
CA CYS A 54 10.60 16.53 -17.68
C CYS A 54 10.56 15.15 -18.34
N HIS A 55 9.66 14.28 -17.90
CA HIS A 55 9.56 12.89 -18.34
C HIS A 55 8.70 12.70 -19.61
N GLY A 56 8.24 13.80 -20.19
CA GLY A 56 7.26 13.81 -21.28
C GLY A 56 5.85 13.54 -20.77
N ARG A 57 4.86 14.24 -21.31
CA ARG A 57 3.45 14.08 -20.92
C ARG A 57 2.88 12.68 -21.24
N THR A 58 3.50 11.99 -22.20
CA THR A 58 3.26 10.56 -22.53
C THR A 58 4.13 9.60 -21.72
N LEU A 59 4.97 10.12 -20.82
CA LEU A 59 5.92 9.38 -19.97
C LEU A 59 7.04 8.63 -20.71
N LYS A 60 7.19 8.87 -22.02
CA LYS A 60 8.22 8.27 -22.88
C LYS A 60 9.64 8.82 -22.67
N GLY A 61 9.81 9.76 -21.75
CA GLY A 61 11.06 10.46 -21.51
C GLY A 61 11.22 11.75 -22.33
N GLY A 62 12.27 12.49 -22.03
CA GLY A 62 12.60 13.78 -22.62
C GLY A 62 13.86 14.34 -21.98
N LEU A 63 13.71 15.36 -21.12
CA LEU A 63 14.80 15.82 -20.26
C LEU A 63 15.10 14.81 -19.14
N GLY A 64 14.04 14.19 -18.60
CA GLY A 64 14.12 13.06 -17.69
C GLY A 64 14.02 11.71 -18.43
N PRO A 65 14.39 10.60 -17.76
CA PRO A 65 14.25 9.26 -18.32
C PRO A 65 12.78 8.90 -18.58
N SER A 66 12.55 7.86 -19.36
CA SER A 66 11.22 7.25 -19.51
C SER A 66 10.70 6.74 -18.16
N LEU A 67 9.38 6.84 -17.96
CA LEU A 67 8.65 6.28 -16.82
C LEU A 67 7.64 5.22 -17.28
N LEU A 68 7.91 4.57 -18.41
CA LEU A 68 7.09 3.47 -18.92
C LEU A 68 7.33 2.16 -18.14
N PRO A 69 6.35 1.23 -18.15
CA PRO A 69 6.47 -0.06 -17.47
C PRO A 69 7.75 -0.83 -17.78
N GLU A 70 8.15 -0.89 -19.05
CA GLU A 70 9.35 -1.61 -19.49
C GLU A 70 10.65 -1.10 -18.85
N ASP A 71 10.70 0.18 -18.48
CA ASP A 71 11.87 0.81 -17.84
C ASP A 71 11.84 0.71 -16.31
N LEU A 72 10.66 0.45 -15.73
CA LEU A 72 10.44 0.51 -14.28
C LEU A 72 10.15 -0.85 -13.62
N ARG A 73 9.69 -1.85 -14.37
CA ARG A 73 9.19 -3.13 -13.83
C ARG A 73 10.20 -3.94 -13.02
N ASP A 74 11.49 -3.80 -13.35
CA ASP A 74 12.57 -4.53 -12.68
C ASP A 74 13.21 -3.71 -11.54
N LEU A 75 12.78 -2.45 -11.36
CA LEU A 75 13.25 -1.60 -10.28
C LEU A 75 12.44 -1.87 -9.00
N PRO A 76 13.10 -1.93 -7.83
CA PRO A 76 12.39 -2.13 -6.56
C PRO A 76 11.37 -1.01 -6.32
N PRO A 77 10.09 -1.32 -6.04
CA PRO A 77 9.06 -0.32 -5.81
C PRO A 77 9.42 0.66 -4.68
N GLU A 78 10.09 0.18 -3.63
CA GLU A 78 10.58 1.01 -2.52
C GLU A 78 11.58 2.06 -3.00
N ALA A 79 12.51 1.68 -3.89
CA ALA A 79 13.51 2.62 -4.42
C ALA A 79 12.86 3.69 -5.31
N LEU A 80 11.85 3.32 -6.09
CA LEU A 80 11.06 4.26 -6.90
C LEU A 80 10.26 5.22 -6.02
N ARG A 81 9.58 4.70 -4.98
CA ARG A 81 8.84 5.51 -4.00
C ARG A 81 9.76 6.51 -3.32
N GLU A 82 10.94 6.07 -2.92
CA GLU A 82 11.94 6.92 -2.29
C GLU A 82 12.47 8.01 -3.22
N THR A 83 12.68 7.66 -4.50
CA THR A 83 13.03 8.62 -5.54
C THR A 83 11.94 9.69 -5.71
N ILE A 84 10.66 9.31 -5.70
CA ILE A 84 9.55 10.27 -5.80
C ILE A 84 9.51 11.18 -4.57
N LEU A 85 9.56 10.61 -3.38
CA LEU A 85 9.42 11.38 -2.14
C LEU A 85 10.59 12.34 -1.94
N ARG A 86 11.82 11.85 -2.11
CA ARG A 86 13.06 12.57 -1.75
C ARG A 86 13.76 13.23 -2.94
N GLY A 87 13.29 13.02 -4.16
CA GLY A 87 13.93 13.48 -5.38
C GLY A 87 15.28 12.81 -5.62
N ARG A 88 16.10 13.38 -6.50
CA ARG A 88 17.48 12.92 -6.73
C ARG A 88 18.47 14.07 -6.60
N LYS A 89 19.28 14.01 -5.54
CA LYS A 89 20.34 14.99 -5.26
C LYS A 89 21.26 15.15 -6.47
N GLY A 90 21.55 16.40 -6.84
CA GLY A 90 22.41 16.71 -7.99
C GLY A 90 21.73 16.59 -9.36
N THR A 91 20.40 16.40 -9.39
CA THR A 91 19.61 16.42 -10.62
C THR A 91 18.48 17.45 -10.51
N ALA A 92 17.75 17.69 -11.60
CA ALA A 92 16.57 18.53 -11.61
C ALA A 92 15.33 17.88 -10.98
N MET A 93 15.37 16.59 -10.59
CA MET A 93 14.22 15.87 -10.04
C MET A 93 13.99 16.26 -8.56
N PRO A 94 12.92 17.03 -8.24
CA PRO A 94 12.68 17.56 -6.90
C PRO A 94 12.05 16.51 -5.97
N PRO A 95 12.09 16.71 -4.64
CA PRO A 95 11.33 15.92 -3.68
C PRO A 95 9.83 16.27 -3.72
N TRP A 96 8.96 15.26 -3.71
CA TRP A 96 7.49 15.43 -3.72
C TRP A 96 6.82 15.14 -2.38
N GLN A 97 7.57 14.79 -1.34
CA GLN A 97 7.07 14.48 0.02
C GLN A 97 6.28 15.60 0.71
N GLN A 98 6.32 16.84 0.19
CA GLN A 98 5.48 17.94 0.69
C GLN A 98 4.05 17.90 0.11
N PHE A 99 3.83 17.17 -0.98
CA PHE A 99 2.57 17.09 -1.73
C PHE A 99 1.97 15.67 -1.74
N LEU A 100 2.80 14.66 -1.49
CA LEU A 100 2.45 13.24 -1.52
C LEU A 100 2.72 12.59 -0.18
N SER A 101 1.76 11.81 0.30
CA SER A 101 1.98 10.80 1.33
C SER A 101 2.73 9.58 0.77
N GLU A 102 3.28 8.77 1.67
CA GLU A 102 3.94 7.51 1.27
C GLU A 102 3.01 6.55 0.54
N ALA A 103 1.73 6.49 0.93
CA ALA A 103 0.72 5.63 0.30
C ALA A 103 0.40 6.10 -1.13
N GLU A 104 0.32 7.41 -1.37
CA GLU A 104 0.08 7.96 -2.70
C GLU A 104 1.30 7.77 -3.61
N ALA A 105 2.51 7.94 -3.09
CA ALA A 105 3.73 7.65 -3.84
C ALA A 105 3.82 6.15 -4.18
N ALA A 106 3.45 5.26 -3.26
CA ALA A 106 3.36 3.82 -3.54
C ALA A 106 2.33 3.50 -4.63
N TRP A 107 1.15 4.13 -4.57
CA TRP A 107 0.12 3.97 -5.60
C TRP A 107 0.58 4.48 -6.98
N ILE A 108 1.30 5.62 -7.03
CA ILE A 108 1.90 6.12 -8.28
C ILE A 108 2.89 5.11 -8.85
N VAL A 109 3.78 4.55 -8.03
CA VAL A 109 4.76 3.55 -8.47
C VAL A 109 4.08 2.32 -9.06
N GLU A 110 3.07 1.78 -8.37
CA GLU A 110 2.27 0.65 -8.86
C GLU A 110 1.70 0.96 -10.25
N LYS A 111 1.04 2.10 -10.42
CA LYS A 111 0.44 2.48 -11.71
C LYS A 111 1.48 2.74 -12.79
N LEU A 112 2.66 3.29 -12.46
CA LEU A 112 3.73 3.46 -13.42
C LEU A 112 4.28 2.11 -13.91
N GLN A 113 4.39 1.12 -13.03
CA GLN A 113 4.86 -0.22 -13.37
C GLN A 113 3.81 -1.06 -14.12
N GLU A 114 2.51 -0.78 -13.94
CA GLU A 114 1.41 -1.45 -14.65
C GLU A 114 1.03 -0.79 -15.98
N GLY A 115 1.33 0.51 -16.12
CA GLY A 115 0.88 1.36 -17.22
C GLY A 115 0.03 2.50 -16.67
N PHE A 116 0.59 3.70 -16.67
CA PHE A 116 -0.04 4.83 -15.99
C PHE A 116 -1.27 5.33 -16.77
N PRO A 117 -2.40 5.63 -16.10
CA PRO A 117 -3.59 6.13 -16.78
C PRO A 117 -3.36 7.52 -17.41
N ASP A 118 -4.12 7.83 -18.44
CA ASP A 118 -4.16 9.19 -19.02
C ASP A 118 -5.10 10.10 -18.22
N VAL A 119 -4.94 11.42 -18.43
CA VAL A 119 -5.88 12.41 -17.89
C VAL A 119 -7.24 12.20 -18.57
N GLN A 120 -8.28 11.99 -17.77
CA GLN A 120 -9.66 11.88 -18.23
C GLN A 120 -10.24 13.25 -18.57
#